data_AF-A0A5N7S9G9-F1
#
_entry.id   AF-A0A5N7S9G9-F1
#
_cell.length_a   1.000
_cell.length_b   1.000
_cell.length_c   1.000
_cell.angle_alpha   90.00
_cell.angle_beta   90.00
_cell.angle_gamma   90.00
#
_symmetry.space_group_name_H-M   'P 1'
#
loop_
_entity.id
_entity.type
_entity.pdbx_description
1 polymer ?
#
loop_
_entity_poly.entity_id
_entity_poly.type
_entity_poly.pdbx_seq_one_letter_code
_entity_poly.pdbx_strand_id
1 'polypeptide(L)'
;MIEAARWWARDSSSGARDFAADDLVLEALKAAGAPPEVIAAASPSADADVDDFEVWPENWLAVRIFVDLETSWTLVVPGFGAGPRRVGLPATEIHAAVSLCGVRKRDRPNLYRDLRTMERVAIEAMVNAR
;
A
#
# COMPACT_ATOMS: atom_id res chain seq x y z
N MET A 1 0.15 4.96 12.49
CA MET A 1 -1.05 4.87 11.64
C MET A 1 -0.93 5.74 10.38
N ILE A 2 -0.62 7.03 10.49
CA ILE A 2 -0.44 7.92 9.31
C ILE A 2 0.69 7.41 8.39
N GLU A 3 1.87 7.12 8.95
CA GLU A 3 2.97 6.57 8.13
C GLU A 3 2.63 5.21 7.53
N ALA A 4 1.87 4.37 8.25
CA ALA A 4 1.36 3.11 7.70
C ALA A 4 0.51 3.31 6.45
N ALA A 5 -0.37 4.32 6.45
CA ALA A 5 -1.21 4.62 5.30
C ALA A 5 -0.40 5.17 4.12
N ARG A 6 0.61 6.01 4.36
CA ARG A 6 1.51 6.53 3.32
C ARG A 6 2.36 5.42 2.71
N TRP A 7 2.92 4.57 3.55
CA TRP A 7 3.73 3.44 3.13
C TRP A 7 2.90 2.46 2.29
N TRP A 8 1.70 2.10 2.75
CA TRP A 8 0.77 1.25 2.00
C TRP A 8 0.40 1.86 0.63
N ALA A 9 0.17 3.17 0.57
CA ALA A 9 -0.16 3.87 -0.66
C ALA A 9 0.98 3.86 -1.69
N ARG A 10 2.24 4.00 -1.23
CA ARG A 10 3.43 3.88 -2.10
C ARG A 10 3.51 2.51 -2.73
N ASP A 11 3.41 1.45 -1.92
CA ASP A 11 3.47 0.06 -2.39
C ASP A 11 2.39 -0.23 -3.45
N SER A 12 1.14 0.14 -3.13
CA SER A 12 -0.04 -0.03 -3.98
C SER A 12 0.01 0.73 -5.31
N SER A 13 0.83 1.79 -5.40
CA SER A 13 1.01 2.61 -6.60
C SER A 13 2.14 2.12 -7.49
N SER A 14 3.09 1.38 -6.91
CA SER A 14 4.33 1.04 -7.58
C SER A 14 4.21 -0.16 -8.51
N GLY A 15 3.32 -1.14 -8.26
CA GLY A 15 3.24 -2.39 -9.04
C GLY A 15 4.60 -3.11 -9.19
N ALA A 16 5.62 -2.66 -8.47
CA ALA A 16 7.04 -2.89 -8.75
C ALA A 16 7.66 -3.86 -7.76
N ARG A 17 6.99 -4.15 -6.64
CA ARG A 17 7.51 -5.12 -5.66
C ARG A 17 7.29 -6.58 -6.05
N ASP A 18 6.38 -6.90 -6.96
CA ASP A 18 6.19 -8.29 -7.41
C ASP A 18 7.43 -8.87 -8.12
N PHE A 19 8.38 -8.01 -8.52
CA PHE A 19 9.67 -8.41 -9.07
C PHE A 19 10.82 -7.53 -8.55
N ALA A 20 10.92 -7.36 -7.22
CA ALA A 20 12.21 -6.95 -6.66
C ALA A 20 13.22 -8.05 -7.03
N ALA A 21 14.20 -7.71 -7.86
CA ALA A 21 15.23 -8.65 -8.27
C ALA A 21 16.15 -8.89 -7.07
N ASP A 22 15.85 -9.96 -6.33
CA ASP A 22 16.74 -10.45 -5.28
C ASP A 22 18.08 -10.88 -5.89
N ASP A 23 19.09 -11.08 -5.04
CA ASP A 23 20.45 -11.47 -5.46
C ASP A 23 20.47 -12.67 -6.43
N LEU A 24 19.51 -13.59 -6.29
CA LEU A 24 19.33 -14.73 -7.18
C LEU A 24 19.02 -14.34 -8.63
N VAL A 25 18.19 -13.30 -8.82
CA VAL A 25 17.81 -12.78 -10.14
C VAL A 25 18.98 -12.06 -10.79
N LEU A 26 19.74 -11.30 -10.00
CA LEU A 26 20.97 -10.63 -10.45
C LEU A 26 22.03 -11.63 -10.92
N GLU A 27 22.25 -12.71 -10.18
CA GLU A 27 23.20 -13.75 -10.58
C GLU A 27 22.73 -14.50 -11.84
N ALA A 28 21.43 -14.76 -11.99
CA ALA A 28 20.88 -15.35 -13.19
C ALA A 28 21.07 -14.45 -14.43
N LEU A 29 20.88 -13.13 -14.29
CA LEU A 29 21.10 -12.17 -15.38
C LEU A 29 22.57 -12.10 -15.80
N LYS A 30 23.49 -12.12 -14.83
CA LYS A 30 24.94 -12.18 -15.10
C LYS A 30 25.30 -13.48 -15.82
N ALA A 31 24.80 -14.63 -15.35
CA ALA A 31 25.05 -15.93 -15.95
C ALA A 31 24.49 -16.05 -17.38
N ALA A 32 23.36 -15.38 -17.66
CA ALA A 32 22.76 -15.30 -18.98
C ALA A 32 23.49 -14.33 -19.94
N GLY A 33 24.48 -13.58 -19.45
CA GLY A 33 25.23 -12.60 -20.26
C GLY A 33 24.43 -11.34 -20.58
N ALA A 34 23.49 -10.94 -19.70
CA ALA A 34 22.72 -9.72 -19.89
C ALA A 34 23.65 -8.49 -19.99
N PRO A 35 23.31 -7.51 -20.85
CA PRO A 35 24.06 -6.27 -20.92
C PRO A 35 24.16 -5.54 -19.57
N PRO A 36 25.25 -4.81 -19.29
CA PRO A 36 25.47 -4.16 -18.00
C PRO A 36 24.37 -3.14 -17.66
N GLU A 37 23.75 -2.51 -18.65
CA GLU A 37 22.61 -1.62 -18.46
C GLU A 37 21.36 -2.34 -17.93
N VAL A 38 21.15 -3.60 -18.31
CA VAL A 38 20.02 -4.43 -17.84
C VAL A 38 20.28 -4.90 -16.41
N ILE A 39 21.52 -5.28 -16.10
CA ILE A 39 21.94 -5.68 -14.75
C ILE A 39 21.85 -4.49 -13.78
N ALA A 40 22.24 -3.30 -14.22
CA ALA A 40 22.14 -2.07 -13.44
C ALA A 40 20.68 -1.67 -13.19
N ALA A 41 19.81 -1.79 -14.20
CA ALA A 41 18.38 -1.50 -14.05
C ALA A 41 17.64 -2.51 -13.15
N ALA A 42 18.14 -3.75 -13.07
CA ALA A 42 17.62 -4.78 -12.19
C ALA A 42 18.28 -4.78 -10.79
N SER A 43 19.36 -4.03 -10.58
CA SER A 43 19.93 -3.90 -9.24
C SER A 43 18.93 -3.12 -8.38
N PRO A 44 18.61 -3.56 -7.15
CA PRO A 44 17.80 -2.76 -6.26
C PRO A 44 18.49 -1.41 -6.12
N SER A 45 17.78 -0.34 -6.48
CA SER A 45 18.28 1.02 -6.30
C SER A 45 18.79 1.13 -4.87
N ALA A 46 20.05 1.51 -4.69
CA ALA A 46 20.63 1.70 -3.35
C ALA A 46 19.87 2.73 -2.50
N ASP A 47 18.97 3.50 -3.14
CA ASP A 47 18.01 4.44 -2.52
C ASP A 47 16.67 3.79 -2.11
N ALA A 48 16.53 2.47 -2.17
CA ALA A 48 15.47 1.78 -1.45
C ALA A 48 15.84 1.73 0.03
N ASP A 49 15.98 2.91 0.66
CA ASP A 49 15.83 3.02 2.11
C ASP A 49 14.49 2.40 2.42
N VAL A 50 14.54 1.20 3.02
CA VAL A 50 13.38 0.58 3.63
C VAL A 50 13.07 1.48 4.81
N ASP A 51 12.27 2.51 4.55
CA ASP A 51 11.81 3.47 5.54
C ASP A 51 10.81 2.75 6.44
N ASP A 52 11.37 1.91 7.30
CA ASP A 52 10.66 1.12 8.30
C ASP A 52 10.14 2.08 9.36
N PHE A 53 8.84 2.01 9.63
CA PHE A 53 8.20 2.80 10.66
C PHE A 53 7.55 1.88 11.69
N GLU A 54 7.56 2.31 12.95
CA GLU A 54 6.89 1.59 14.01
C GLU A 54 5.40 1.96 14.09
N VAL A 55 4.56 0.94 14.30
CA VAL A 55 3.15 1.12 14.65
C VAL A 55 2.97 0.86 16.13
N TRP A 56 2.49 1.88 16.85
CA TRP A 56 2.15 1.74 18.26
C TRP A 56 1.10 0.62 18.49
N PRO A 57 1.20 -0.17 19.57
CA PRO A 57 0.31 -1.30 19.90
C PRO A 57 -1.19 -1.04 19.66
N GLU A 58 -1.68 0.12 20.10
CA GLU A 58 -3.06 0.55 20.00
C GLU A 58 -3.56 0.77 18.56
N ASN A 59 -2.65 1.04 17.63
CA ASN A 59 -2.97 1.36 16.24
C ASN A 59 -2.97 0.12 15.33
N TRP A 60 -2.42 -1.01 15.79
CA TRP A 60 -2.29 -2.22 14.96
C TRP A 60 -3.63 -2.77 14.47
N LEU A 61 -4.69 -2.66 15.28
CA LEU A 61 -6.01 -3.09 14.86
C LEU A 61 -6.51 -2.30 13.65
N ALA A 62 -6.35 -0.98 13.66
CA ALA A 62 -6.73 -0.12 12.55
C ALA A 62 -5.89 -0.41 11.30
N VAL A 63 -4.57 -0.56 11.46
CA VAL A 63 -3.66 -0.87 10.34
C VAL A 63 -4.02 -2.19 9.69
N ARG A 64 -4.24 -3.25 10.48
CA ARG A 64 -4.63 -4.57 9.95
C ARG A 64 -5.94 -4.52 9.18
N ILE A 65 -6.99 -3.91 9.76
CA ILE A 65 -8.29 -3.80 9.08
C ILE A 65 -8.17 -2.96 7.79
N PHE A 66 -7.34 -1.93 7.79
CA PHE A 66 -7.08 -1.13 6.61
C PHE A 66 -6.41 -1.93 5.49
N VAL A 67 -5.44 -2.77 5.83
CA VAL A 67 -4.79 -3.68 4.88
C VAL A 67 -5.78 -4.74 4.37
N ASP A 68 -6.62 -5.31 5.24
CA ASP A 68 -7.65 -6.28 4.84
C ASP A 68 -8.67 -5.69 3.84
N LEU A 69 -8.82 -4.36 3.80
CA LEU A 69 -9.71 -3.63 2.89
C LEU A 69 -9.06 -3.29 1.54
N GLU A 70 -7.84 -3.74 1.27
CA GLU A 70 -7.09 -3.43 0.04
C GLU A 70 -7.89 -3.70 -1.25
N THR A 71 -8.63 -4.80 -1.30
CA THR A 71 -9.43 -5.18 -2.47
C THR A 71 -10.78 -4.50 -2.56
N SER A 72 -11.20 -3.79 -1.51
CA SER A 72 -12.54 -3.18 -1.40
C SER A 72 -12.55 -1.70 -1.80
N TRP A 73 -11.44 -1.16 -2.29
CA TRP A 73 -11.37 0.23 -2.77
C TRP A 73 -12.20 0.45 -4.02
N THR A 74 -12.95 1.55 -4.05
CA THR A 74 -13.61 2.02 -5.26
C THR A 74 -12.54 2.47 -6.25
N LEU A 75 -12.55 1.85 -7.43
CA LEU A 75 -11.68 2.19 -8.55
C LEU A 75 -12.47 3.03 -9.57
N VAL A 76 -11.86 4.12 -10.02
CA VAL A 76 -12.33 4.90 -11.17
C VAL A 76 -11.29 4.83 -12.27
N VAL A 77 -11.72 4.70 -13.52
CA VAL A 77 -10.83 4.79 -14.68
C VAL A 77 -11.06 6.16 -15.31
N PRO A 78 -10.14 7.12 -15.16
CA PRO A 78 -10.28 8.41 -15.82
C PRO A 78 -10.14 8.23 -17.34
N GLY A 79 -10.80 9.07 -18.13
CA GLY A 79 -10.61 9.09 -19.58
C GLY A 79 -9.17 9.47 -19.99
N PHE A 80 -8.84 9.27 -21.28
CA PHE A 80 -7.56 9.65 -21.90
C PHE A 80 -6.30 9.08 -21.25
N GLY A 81 -6.08 7.76 -21.39
CA GLY A 81 -4.77 7.13 -21.15
C GLY A 81 -4.32 7.10 -19.68
N ALA A 82 -5.14 7.56 -18.74
CA ALA A 82 -4.87 7.43 -17.33
C ALA A 82 -5.24 6.03 -16.83
N GLY A 83 -4.35 5.42 -16.03
CA GLY A 83 -4.64 4.16 -15.36
C GLY A 83 -5.75 4.28 -14.29
N PRO A 84 -6.29 3.15 -13.81
CA PRO A 84 -7.26 3.11 -12.73
C PRO A 84 -6.76 3.85 -11.47
N ARG A 85 -7.66 4.50 -10.75
CA ARG A 85 -7.36 5.24 -9.51
C ARG A 85 -8.28 4.80 -8.40
N ARG A 86 -7.71 4.59 -7.21
CA ARG A 86 -8.46 4.38 -5.96
C ARG A 86 -8.98 5.74 -5.48
N VAL A 87 -10.28 5.84 -5.18
CA VAL A 87 -10.91 7.11 -4.75
C VAL A 87 -11.50 7.07 -3.34
N GLY A 88 -11.69 5.88 -2.78
CA GLY A 88 -12.14 5.72 -1.40
C GLY A 88 -12.59 4.31 -1.07
N LEU A 89 -12.78 4.07 0.22
CA LEU A 89 -13.33 2.87 0.81
C LEU A 89 -14.82 3.08 1.12
N PRO A 90 -15.71 2.23 0.60
CA PRO A 90 -17.13 2.31 0.93
C PRO A 90 -17.35 2.13 2.44
N ALA A 91 -18.22 2.98 3.03
CA ALA A 91 -18.52 2.89 4.46
C ALA A 91 -19.13 1.53 4.87
N THR A 92 -19.84 0.87 3.95
CA THR A 92 -20.39 -0.48 4.14
C THR A 92 -19.29 -1.53 4.27
N GLU A 93 -18.24 -1.46 3.46
CA GLU A 93 -17.08 -2.35 3.51
C GLU A 93 -16.31 -2.15 4.82
N ILE A 94 -16.07 -0.89 5.20
CA ILE A 94 -15.44 -0.57 6.49
C ILE A 94 -16.28 -1.13 7.64
N HIS A 95 -17.60 -0.96 7.60
CA HIS A 95 -18.49 -1.47 8.64
C HIS A 95 -18.46 -2.99 8.73
N ALA A 96 -18.49 -3.67 7.58
CA ALA A 96 -18.42 -5.13 7.50
C ALA A 96 -17.09 -5.65 8.09
N ALA A 97 -15.96 -5.09 7.67
CA ALA A 97 -14.64 -5.48 8.17
C ALA A 97 -14.51 -5.26 9.69
N VAL A 98 -14.88 -4.08 10.19
CA VAL A 98 -14.89 -3.77 11.63
C VAL A 98 -15.79 -4.74 12.41
N SER A 99 -16.93 -5.14 11.85
CA SER A 99 -17.83 -6.10 12.51
C SER A 99 -17.26 -7.53 12.50
N LEU A 100 -16.65 -7.97 11.39
CA LEU A 100 -16.06 -9.30 11.24
C LEU A 100 -14.84 -9.50 12.14
N CYS A 101 -14.06 -8.45 12.39
CA CYS A 101 -12.93 -8.49 13.32
C CYS A 101 -13.33 -8.51 14.81
N GLY A 102 -14.63 -8.64 15.13
CA GLY A 102 -15.10 -8.78 16.51
C GLY A 102 -15.03 -7.50 17.35
N VAL A 103 -14.91 -6.32 16.71
CA VAL A 103 -14.79 -5.05 17.43
C VAL A 103 -16.09 -4.72 18.15
N ARG A 104 -15.99 -4.42 19.45
CA ARG A 104 -17.14 -4.08 20.30
C ARG A 104 -17.85 -2.85 19.76
N LYS A 105 -19.18 -2.86 19.76
CA LYS A 105 -20.02 -1.79 19.18
C LYS A 105 -19.64 -0.38 19.64
N ARG A 106 -19.27 -0.21 20.91
CA ARG A 106 -18.85 1.08 21.49
C ARG A 106 -17.51 1.61 20.95
N ASP A 107 -16.64 0.72 20.48
CA ASP A 107 -15.29 1.06 20.02
C ASP A 107 -15.26 1.30 18.49
N ARG A 108 -16.29 0.80 17.77
CA ARG A 108 -16.42 0.95 16.31
C ARG A 108 -16.38 2.41 15.81
N PRO A 109 -17.02 3.40 16.46
CA PRO A 109 -16.99 4.77 15.96
C PRO A 109 -15.59 5.38 15.94
N ASN A 110 -14.76 5.06 16.93
CA ASN A 110 -13.38 5.55 16.97
C ASN A 110 -12.54 4.88 15.88
N LEU A 111 -12.61 3.54 15.81
CA LEU A 111 -11.92 2.78 14.78
C LEU A 111 -12.33 3.17 13.36
N TYR A 112 -13.61 3.50 13.15
CA TYR A 112 -14.08 4.02 11.87
C TYR A 112 -13.39 5.35 11.51
N ARG A 113 -13.26 6.29 12.47
CA ARG A 113 -12.56 7.57 12.23
C ARG A 113 -11.07 7.36 11.95
N ASP A 114 -10.46 6.39 12.60
CA ASP A 114 -9.07 6.00 12.38
C ASP A 114 -8.87 5.49 10.94
N LEU A 115 -9.73 4.56 10.49
CA LEU A 115 -9.73 4.04 9.12
C LEU A 115 -9.98 5.14 8.07
N ARG A 116 -10.89 6.09 8.35
CA ARG A 116 -11.11 7.26 7.48
C ARG A 116 -9.91 8.21 7.45
N THR A 117 -9.14 8.29 8.53
CA THR A 117 -7.90 9.06 8.58
C THR A 117 -6.82 8.40 7.73
N MET A 118 -6.68 7.07 7.82
CA MET A 118 -5.79 6.30 6.95
C MET A 118 -6.17 6.43 5.48
N GLU A 119 -7.45 6.27 5.14
CA GLU A 119 -7.96 6.44 3.76
C GLU A 119 -7.57 7.80 3.18
N ARG A 120 -7.84 8.90 3.91
CA ARG A 120 -7.48 10.26 3.47
C ARG A 120 -5.99 10.41 3.20
N VAL A 121 -5.15 9.92 4.12
CA VAL A 121 -3.69 10.00 4.01
C VAL A 121 -3.18 9.16 2.84
N ALA A 122 -3.74 7.97 2.63
CA ALA A 122 -3.38 7.12 1.51
C ALA A 122 -3.74 7.77 0.16
N ILE A 123 -4.94 8.35 0.03
CA ILE A 123 -5.35 9.09 -1.17
C ILE A 123 -4.42 10.27 -1.43
N GLU A 124 -4.12 11.07 -0.40
CA GLU A 124 -3.20 12.20 -0.50
C GLU A 124 -1.82 11.75 -1.01
N ALA A 125 -1.28 10.66 -0.45
CA ALA A 125 0.00 10.09 -0.90
C ALA A 125 -0.05 9.63 -2.36
N MET A 126 -1.13 8.96 -2.80
CA MET A 126 -1.31 8.52 -4.19
C MET A 126 -1.44 9.68 -5.19
N VAL A 127 -2.02 10.81 -4.77
CA VAL A 127 -2.13 12.00 -5.60
C VAL A 127 -0.79 12.74 -5.69
N ASN A 128 -0.06 12.81 -4.57
CA ASN A 128 1.21 13.54 -4.47
C ASN A 128 2.42 12.77 -5.02
N ALA A 129 2.34 11.46 -5.20
CA ALA A 129 3.41 10.62 -5.78
C ALA A 129 3.56 10.78 -7.32
N ARG A 130 3.18 11.92 -7.87
CA ARG A 130 3.10 12.22 -9.30
C ARG A 130 4.13 13.26 -9.69
#